data_AF-A0A645CXK0-F1
#
_entry.id   AF-A0A645CXK0-F1
#
_cell.length_a   1.000
_cell.length_b   1.000
_cell.length_c   1.000
_cell.angle_alpha   90.00
_cell.angle_beta   90.00
_cell.angle_gamma   90.00
#
_symmetry.space_group_name_H-M   'P 1'
#
loop_
_entity.id
_entity.type
_entity.pdbx_description
1 polymer ?
#
loop_
_entity_poly.entity_id
_entity_poly.type
_entity_poly.pdbx_seq_one_letter_code
_entity_poly.pdbx_strand_id
1 'polypeptide(L)'
;MLNNYGVEGMTYDLVNDAPIFSDLIMNNPDMNSTDAMRLYVRRNGSGWIDYTRQWQTNANPASTQSYYVWDEDGTGMTLPPVSRTTQEASEYQGLYADIQTYVQEMTVPFIMGTTSLDTFDAFTAQLEKMNIARVVEIQQDAYNRYMAR
;
A
#
# COMPACT_ATOMS: atom_id res chain seq x y z
N MET A 1 1.19 -13.77 -19.62
CA MET A 1 1.52 -12.89 -20.76
C MET A 1 0.50 -11.79 -20.95
N LEU A 2 -0.73 -12.06 -21.39
CA LEU A 2 -1.74 -11.02 -21.68
C LEU A 2 -1.94 -9.98 -20.57
N ASN A 3 -2.12 -10.43 -19.32
CA ASN A 3 -2.28 -9.52 -18.17
C ASN A 3 -1.05 -8.62 -17.91
N ASN A 4 0.15 -9.12 -18.22
CA ASN A 4 1.41 -8.46 -17.88
C ASN A 4 2.04 -7.67 -19.03
N TYR A 5 1.86 -8.10 -20.26
CA TYR A 5 2.57 -7.54 -21.42
C TYR A 5 1.63 -7.15 -22.56
N GLY A 6 0.34 -7.49 -22.51
CA GLY A 6 -0.63 -7.21 -23.56
C GLY A 6 -0.60 -8.25 -24.68
N VAL A 7 -0.66 -7.79 -25.93
CA VAL A 7 -0.75 -8.64 -27.13
C VAL A 7 0.62 -8.72 -27.81
N GLU A 8 1.09 -9.94 -28.05
CA GLU A 8 2.35 -10.19 -28.77
C GLU A 8 2.31 -9.63 -30.20
N GLY A 9 3.40 -9.03 -30.65
CA GLY A 9 3.48 -8.33 -31.94
C GLY A 9 2.81 -6.95 -31.97
N MET A 10 2.16 -6.53 -30.87
CA MET A 10 1.58 -5.19 -30.74
C MET A 10 2.23 -4.42 -29.59
N THR A 11 2.12 -4.95 -28.37
CA THR A 11 2.62 -4.28 -27.16
C THR A 11 3.93 -4.86 -26.66
N TYR A 12 4.26 -6.10 -27.01
CA TYR A 12 5.53 -6.74 -26.71
C TYR A 12 5.91 -7.75 -27.79
N ASP A 13 7.20 -8.07 -27.86
CA ASP A 13 7.74 -9.20 -28.64
C ASP A 13 8.57 -10.11 -27.73
N LEU A 14 8.77 -11.37 -28.13
CA LEU A 14 9.67 -12.28 -27.42
C LEU A 14 11.10 -12.14 -27.98
N VAL A 15 12.03 -11.75 -27.11
CA VAL A 15 13.46 -11.70 -27.41
C VAL A 15 14.18 -12.62 -26.43
N ASN A 16 14.79 -13.70 -26.93
CA ASN A 16 15.39 -14.75 -26.11
C ASN A 16 14.43 -15.32 -25.04
N ASP A 17 13.20 -15.65 -25.47
CA ASP A 17 12.09 -16.13 -24.62
C ASP A 17 11.63 -15.16 -23.51
N ALA A 18 12.14 -13.92 -23.49
CA ALA A 18 11.71 -12.88 -22.57
C ALA A 18 10.81 -11.85 -23.28
N PRO A 19 9.68 -11.44 -22.68
CA PRO A 19 8.84 -10.38 -23.24
C PRO A 19 9.48 -9.00 -23.11
N ILE A 20 9.65 -8.33 -24.24
CA ILE A 20 10.18 -6.98 -24.33
C ILE A 20 9.11 -6.07 -24.91
N PHE A 21 8.80 -4.97 -24.23
CA PHE A 21 7.84 -3.98 -24.71
C PHE A 21 8.27 -3.40 -26.06
N SER A 22 7.31 -3.30 -26.98
CA SER A 22 7.53 -2.80 -28.34
C SER A 22 7.71 -1.28 -28.37
N ASP A 23 8.05 -0.73 -29.54
CA ASP A 23 8.12 0.72 -29.76
C ASP A 23 6.79 1.44 -29.49
N LEU A 24 5.65 0.77 -29.66
CA LEU A 24 4.34 1.32 -29.31
C LEU A 24 4.29 1.77 -27.84
N ILE A 25 4.98 1.03 -26.97
CA ILE A 25 5.07 1.30 -25.54
C ILE A 25 6.30 2.15 -25.24
N MET A 26 7.47 1.77 -25.74
CA MET A 26 8.74 2.38 -25.34
C MET A 26 8.99 3.75 -25.96
N ASN A 27 8.49 3.98 -27.17
CA ASN A 27 8.75 5.16 -28.01
C ASN A 27 7.44 5.74 -28.57
N ASN A 28 6.39 5.79 -27.74
CA ASN A 28 5.11 6.33 -28.15
C ASN A 28 5.20 7.83 -28.50
N PRO A 29 4.64 8.30 -29.64
CA PRO A 29 4.73 9.70 -30.04
C PRO A 29 3.90 10.66 -29.18
N ASP A 30 2.86 10.17 -28.52
CA ASP A 30 1.87 10.99 -27.81
C ASP A 30 2.11 11.03 -26.28
N MET A 31 2.84 10.07 -25.72
CA MET A 31 3.04 9.94 -24.27
C MET A 31 4.34 9.23 -23.88
N ASN A 32 4.73 9.35 -22.60
CA ASN A 32 5.87 8.60 -22.07
C ASN A 32 5.55 7.10 -21.96
N SER A 33 6.61 6.28 -21.85
CA SER A 33 6.49 4.81 -21.84
C SER A 33 5.68 4.25 -20.67
N THR A 34 5.68 4.93 -19.52
CA THR A 34 4.87 4.52 -18.37
C THR A 34 3.38 4.72 -18.63
N ASP A 35 2.99 5.82 -19.27
CA ASP A 35 1.59 6.10 -19.62
C ASP A 35 1.13 5.27 -20.82
N ALA A 36 2.00 5.04 -21.82
CA ALA A 36 1.72 4.11 -22.92
C ALA A 36 1.47 2.69 -22.39
N MET A 37 2.32 2.21 -21.47
CA MET A 37 2.09 0.94 -20.80
C MET A 37 0.73 0.91 -20.08
N ARG A 38 0.29 1.97 -19.41
CA ARG A 38 -1.03 2.02 -18.74
C ARG A 38 -2.21 1.94 -19.71
N LEU A 39 -2.06 2.51 -20.89
CA LEU A 39 -3.12 2.54 -21.90
C LEU A 39 -3.34 1.17 -22.53
N TYR A 40 -2.25 0.49 -22.89
CA TYR A 40 -2.31 -0.76 -23.65
C TYR A 40 -2.17 -2.02 -22.79
N VAL A 41 -1.64 -1.88 -21.58
CA VAL A 41 -1.33 -3.00 -20.69
C VAL A 41 -1.86 -2.70 -19.30
N ARG A 42 -2.37 -3.74 -18.64
CA ARG A 42 -2.88 -3.59 -17.28
C ARG A 42 -1.72 -3.34 -16.31
N ARG A 43 -1.50 -2.08 -15.92
CA ARG A 43 -0.45 -1.71 -14.95
C ARG A 43 -0.82 -2.10 -13.50
N ASN A 44 -2.08 -1.90 -13.10
CA ASN A 44 -2.57 -2.12 -11.72
C ASN A 44 -3.88 -2.94 -11.70
N GLY A 45 -4.19 -3.58 -10.57
CA GLY A 45 -5.46 -4.28 -10.29
C GLY A 45 -5.30 -5.77 -9.93
N SER A 46 -6.42 -6.43 -9.59
CA SER A 46 -6.46 -7.84 -9.15
C SER A 46 -5.87 -8.83 -10.16
N GLY A 47 -4.73 -9.44 -9.84
CA GLY A 47 -4.09 -10.48 -10.64
C GLY A 47 -2.59 -10.58 -10.36
N TRP A 48 -1.93 -11.62 -10.87
CA TRP A 48 -0.48 -11.76 -10.75
C TRP A 48 0.22 -10.77 -11.67
N ILE A 49 0.91 -9.81 -11.06
CA ILE A 49 1.72 -8.82 -11.77
C ILE A 49 3.17 -9.26 -11.75
N ASP A 50 3.77 -9.33 -12.94
CA ASP A 50 5.21 -9.39 -13.08
C ASP A 50 5.75 -7.97 -12.83
N TYR A 51 6.44 -7.78 -11.70
CA TYR A 51 6.98 -6.48 -11.34
C TYR A 51 8.20 -6.08 -12.18
N THR A 52 8.92 -7.06 -12.75
CA THR A 52 10.15 -6.82 -13.52
C THR A 52 9.89 -6.06 -14.82
N ARG A 53 8.67 -6.19 -15.38
CA ARG A 53 8.24 -5.41 -16.57
C ARG A 53 8.36 -3.91 -16.37
N GLN A 54 8.21 -3.41 -15.14
CA GLN A 54 8.27 -1.97 -14.85
C GLN A 54 9.68 -1.41 -15.08
N TRP A 55 10.72 -2.26 -14.96
CA TRP A 55 12.10 -1.86 -15.21
C TRP A 55 12.34 -1.49 -16.68
N GLN A 56 11.55 -2.02 -17.61
CA GLN A 56 11.64 -1.67 -19.02
C GLN A 56 11.18 -0.22 -19.25
N THR A 57 10.11 0.22 -18.57
CA THR A 57 9.57 1.59 -18.71
C THR A 57 10.20 2.60 -17.74
N ASN A 58 10.91 2.14 -16.70
CA ASN A 58 11.57 3.00 -15.73
C ASN A 58 12.92 3.47 -16.26
N ALA A 59 12.98 4.70 -16.77
CA ALA A 59 14.20 5.28 -17.33
C ALA A 59 15.29 5.61 -16.28
N ASN A 60 14.97 5.57 -14.99
CA ASN A 60 15.91 5.89 -13.90
C ASN A 60 16.45 4.62 -13.23
N PRO A 61 17.74 4.26 -13.43
CA PRO A 61 18.35 3.10 -12.78
C PRO A 61 18.29 3.16 -11.25
N ALA A 62 18.33 4.34 -10.64
CA ALA A 62 18.20 4.49 -9.19
C ALA A 62 16.82 4.04 -8.70
N SER A 63 15.75 4.32 -9.46
CA SER A 63 14.40 3.87 -9.15
C SER A 63 14.25 2.35 -9.28
N THR A 64 14.93 1.73 -10.23
CA THR A 64 14.95 0.27 -10.36
C THR A 64 15.77 -0.38 -9.24
N GLN A 65 16.90 0.20 -8.87
CA GLN A 65 17.77 -0.33 -7.82
C GLN A 65 17.16 -0.21 -6.43
N SER A 66 16.36 0.84 -6.17
CA SER A 66 15.73 1.03 -4.86
C SER A 66 14.82 -0.14 -4.48
N TYR A 67 14.19 -0.82 -5.44
CA TYR A 67 13.36 -1.98 -5.11
C TYR A 67 14.15 -3.06 -4.37
N TYR A 68 15.38 -3.36 -4.80
CA TYR A 68 16.22 -4.35 -4.13
C TYR A 68 16.65 -3.89 -2.73
N VAL A 69 16.98 -2.61 -2.58
CA VAL A 69 17.36 -2.05 -1.27
C VAL A 69 16.21 -2.14 -0.28
N TRP A 70 14.97 -1.84 -0.70
CA TRP A 70 13.81 -1.84 0.19
C TRP A 70 13.25 -3.25 0.43
N ASP A 71 13.52 -4.21 -0.47
CA ASP A 71 13.12 -5.62 -0.29
C ASP A 71 13.94 -6.31 0.81
N GLU A 72 15.18 -5.86 1.06
CA GLU A 72 16.04 -6.38 2.13
C GLU A 72 15.44 -6.19 3.54
N ASP A 73 14.66 -5.11 3.76
CA ASP A 73 14.06 -4.79 5.05
C ASP A 73 12.89 -5.74 5.40
N GLY A 74 12.37 -6.47 4.41
CA GLY A 74 11.26 -7.42 4.57
C GLY A 74 9.97 -6.78 5.08
N THR A 75 9.04 -7.61 5.57
CA THR A 75 7.71 -7.16 6.02
C THR A 75 7.50 -7.32 7.53
N GLY A 76 8.58 -7.43 8.32
CA GLY A 76 8.51 -7.76 9.75
C GLY A 76 7.75 -6.74 10.61
N MET A 77 7.63 -5.50 10.16
CA MET A 77 6.88 -4.43 10.83
C MET A 77 5.42 -4.32 10.34
N THR A 78 4.99 -5.16 9.42
CA THR A 78 3.63 -5.14 8.88
C THR A 78 2.73 -6.07 9.68
N LEU A 79 1.59 -5.56 10.16
CA LEU A 79 0.57 -6.40 10.78
C LEU A 79 0.08 -7.44 9.75
N PRO A 80 0.04 -8.74 10.08
CA PRO A 80 -0.52 -9.73 9.17
C PRO A 80 -2.00 -9.45 8.87
N PRO A 81 -2.60 -10.11 7.85
CA PRO A 81 -4.02 -9.95 7.52
C PRO A 81 -4.92 -10.62 8.57
N VAL A 82 -4.95 -10.04 9.76
CA VAL A 82 -5.77 -10.49 10.89
C VAL A 82 -7.24 -10.23 10.60
N SER A 83 -8.10 -11.10 11.11
CA SER A 83 -9.54 -11.01 10.90
C SER A 83 -10.26 -10.98 12.24
N ARG A 84 -11.12 -9.98 12.41
CA ARG A 84 -12.03 -9.87 13.56
C ARG A 84 -13.24 -10.80 13.37
N THR A 85 -13.86 -11.21 14.46
CA THR A 85 -15.21 -11.82 14.44
C THR A 85 -16.27 -10.76 14.10
N THR A 86 -17.51 -11.19 13.82
CA THR A 86 -18.61 -10.25 13.55
C THR A 86 -18.90 -9.35 14.75
N GLN A 87 -18.88 -9.88 15.98
CA GLN A 87 -19.09 -9.09 17.19
C GLN A 87 -17.95 -8.09 17.39
N GLU A 88 -16.70 -8.55 17.30
CA GLU A 88 -15.50 -7.71 17.41
C GLU A 88 -15.51 -6.57 16.37
N ALA A 89 -15.90 -6.86 15.12
CA ALA A 89 -15.96 -5.86 14.06
C ALA A 89 -17.01 -4.77 14.35
N SER A 90 -18.19 -5.16 14.86
CA SER A 90 -19.23 -4.21 15.23
C SER A 90 -18.82 -3.33 16.42
N GLU A 91 -18.23 -3.93 17.45
CA GLU A 91 -17.74 -3.21 18.62
C GLU A 91 -16.59 -2.26 18.26
N TYR A 92 -15.60 -2.76 17.50
CA TYR A 92 -14.49 -1.97 16.98
C TYR A 92 -15.00 -0.75 16.21
N GLN A 93 -15.95 -0.93 15.29
CA GLN A 93 -16.46 0.18 14.48
C GLN A 93 -17.20 1.23 15.32
N GLY A 94 -17.92 0.80 16.36
CA GLY A 94 -18.62 1.71 17.27
C GLY A 94 -17.68 2.56 18.14
N LEU A 95 -16.49 2.06 18.46
CA LEU A 95 -15.49 2.79 19.26
C LEU A 95 -14.51 3.58 18.39
N TYR A 96 -13.99 2.96 17.33
CA TYR A 96 -12.84 3.47 16.60
C TYR A 96 -13.18 4.66 15.68
N ALA A 97 -14.41 4.78 15.19
CA ALA A 97 -14.79 5.85 14.28
C ALA A 97 -14.58 7.25 14.90
N ASP A 98 -15.05 7.45 16.13
CA ASP A 98 -14.90 8.71 16.85
C ASP A 98 -13.44 8.94 17.28
N ILE A 99 -12.75 7.87 17.71
CA ILE A 99 -11.32 7.93 18.05
C ILE A 99 -10.49 8.38 16.86
N GLN A 100 -10.72 7.78 15.69
CA GLN A 100 -10.01 8.13 14.46
C GLN A 100 -10.23 9.61 14.09
N THR A 101 -11.47 10.09 14.22
CA THR A 101 -11.81 11.49 13.96
C THR A 101 -11.04 12.42 14.90
N TYR A 102 -11.06 12.14 16.21
CA TYR A 102 -10.32 12.92 17.20
C TYR A 102 -8.80 12.94 16.95
N VAL A 103 -8.21 11.78 16.59
CA VAL A 103 -6.78 11.69 16.23
C VAL A 103 -6.48 12.57 15.01
N GLN A 104 -7.31 12.53 13.97
CA GLN A 104 -7.12 13.32 12.75
C GLN A 104 -7.21 14.83 13.04
N GLU A 105 -8.20 15.25 13.83
CA GLU A 105 -8.41 16.63 14.23
C GLU A 105 -7.24 17.18 15.05
N MET A 106 -6.64 16.37 15.92
CA MET A 106 -5.52 16.79 16.78
C MET A 106 -4.16 16.69 16.08
N THR A 107 -4.00 15.78 15.12
CA THR A 107 -2.73 15.58 14.40
C THR A 107 -2.30 16.83 13.65
N VAL A 108 -3.22 17.49 12.93
CA VAL A 108 -2.89 18.67 12.12
C VAL A 108 -2.41 19.84 12.99
N PRO A 109 -3.11 20.25 14.08
CA PRO A 109 -2.63 21.27 15.01
C PRO A 109 -1.29 20.97 15.67
N PHE A 110 -1.01 19.71 16.03
CA PHE A 110 0.29 19.32 16.58
C PHE A 110 1.41 19.53 15.55
N ILE A 111 1.20 19.12 14.29
CA ILE A 111 2.18 19.33 13.21
C ILE A 111 2.38 20.82 12.93
N MET A 112 1.29 21.59 12.92
CA MET A 112 1.34 23.03 12.67
C MET A 112 1.88 23.84 13.86
N GLY A 113 2.01 23.22 15.04
CA GLY A 113 2.43 23.88 16.28
C GLY A 113 1.38 24.83 16.86
N THR A 114 0.14 24.82 16.36
CA THR A 114 -0.96 25.59 16.95
C THR A 114 -1.50 24.93 18.23
N THR A 115 -1.15 23.67 18.45
CA THR A 115 -1.24 22.98 19.75
C THR A 115 0.17 22.57 20.18
N SER A 116 0.58 22.94 21.40
CA SER A 116 1.87 22.53 21.97
C SER A 116 1.90 21.03 22.23
N LEU A 117 3.03 20.37 21.95
CA LEU A 117 3.25 18.97 22.33
C LEU A 117 3.31 18.76 23.85
N ASP A 118 3.44 19.81 24.65
CA ASP A 118 3.30 19.71 26.10
C ASP A 118 1.90 19.22 26.52
N THR A 119 0.90 19.30 25.64
CA THR A 119 -0.46 18.80 25.89
C THR A 119 -0.68 17.36 25.41
N PHE A 120 0.37 16.68 24.92
CA PHE A 120 0.26 15.34 24.35
C PHE A 120 -0.27 14.30 25.35
N ASP A 121 0.09 14.42 26.63
CA ASP A 121 -0.43 13.56 27.69
C ASP A 121 -1.95 13.73 27.90
N ALA A 122 -2.47 14.94 27.70
CA ALA A 122 -3.92 15.17 27.77
C ALA A 122 -4.65 14.56 26.55
N PHE A 123 -4.01 14.60 25.37
CA PHE A 123 -4.49 13.92 24.17
C PHE A 123 -4.56 12.40 24.36
N THR A 124 -3.50 11.77 24.89
CA THR A 124 -3.50 10.32 25.16
C THR A 124 -4.52 9.94 26.24
N ALA A 125 -4.63 10.70 27.33
CA ALA A 125 -5.66 10.49 28.35
C ALA A 125 -7.09 10.62 27.78
N GLN A 126 -7.29 11.47 26.77
CA GLN A 126 -8.56 11.55 26.08
C GLN A 126 -8.85 10.29 25.24
N LEU A 127 -7.85 9.73 24.54
CA LEU A 127 -8.00 8.46 23.83
C LEU A 127 -8.37 7.31 24.78
N GLU A 128 -7.77 7.27 25.97
CA GLU A 128 -8.11 6.30 27.02
C GLU A 128 -9.57 6.43 27.47
N LYS A 129 -10.06 7.65 27.68
CA LYS A 129 -11.48 7.92 28.00
C LYS A 129 -12.42 7.52 26.86
N MET A 130 -11.96 7.60 25.62
CA MET A 130 -12.68 7.11 24.44
C MET A 130 -12.57 5.58 24.27
N ASN A 131 -11.95 4.88 25.22
CA ASN A 131 -11.84 3.43 25.27
C ASN A 131 -10.96 2.82 24.16
N ILE A 132 -9.88 3.53 23.78
CA ILE A 132 -8.87 3.00 22.84
C ILE A 132 -8.24 1.68 23.30
N ALA A 133 -8.17 1.45 24.62
CA ALA A 133 -7.67 0.19 25.18
C ALA A 133 -8.47 -1.02 24.69
N ARG A 134 -9.81 -0.90 24.61
CA ARG A 134 -10.67 -1.98 24.11
C ARG A 134 -10.47 -2.23 22.61
N VAL A 135 -10.27 -1.16 21.83
CA VAL A 135 -9.95 -1.27 20.39
C VAL A 135 -8.64 -2.04 20.17
N VAL A 136 -7.62 -1.74 20.98
CA VAL A 136 -6.32 -2.45 20.95
C VAL A 136 -6.48 -3.91 21.35
N GLU A 137 -7.26 -4.21 22.38
CA GLU A 137 -7.56 -5.59 22.81
C GLU A 137 -8.23 -6.40 21.69
N ILE A 138 -9.25 -5.85 21.02
CA ILE A 138 -9.91 -6.49 19.87
C ILE A 138 -8.89 -6.78 18.75
N GLN A 139 -7.98 -5.84 18.49
CA GLN A 139 -6.92 -6.01 17.49
C GLN A 139 -5.96 -7.13 17.88
N GLN A 140 -5.58 -7.20 19.17
CA GLN A 140 -4.70 -8.21 19.72
C GLN A 140 -5.34 -9.60 19.66
N ASP A 141 -6.63 -9.73 19.97
CA ASP A 141 -7.37 -10.99 19.87
C ASP A 141 -7.42 -11.51 18.43
N ALA A 142 -7.68 -10.62 17.45
CA ALA A 142 -7.64 -10.96 16.04
C ALA A 142 -6.24 -11.43 15.59
N TYR A 143 -5.19 -10.81 16.13
CA TYR A 143 -3.81 -11.23 15.89
C TYR A 143 -3.49 -12.58 16.52
N ASN A 144 -3.84 -12.79 17.79
CA ASN A 144 -3.64 -14.07 18.47
C ASN A 144 -4.35 -15.21 17.73
N ARG A 145 -5.57 -14.95 17.23
CA ARG A 145 -6.34 -15.90 16.42
C ARG A 145 -5.67 -16.21 15.08
N TYR A 146 -5.00 -15.23 14.46
CA TYR A 146 -4.21 -15.45 13.25
C TYR A 146 -2.97 -16.31 13.54
N MET A 147 -2.24 -16.02 14.63
CA MET A 147 -1.03 -16.73 15.03
C MET A 147 -1.27 -18.17 15.50
N ALA A 148 -2.49 -18.49 15.93
CA ALA A 148 -2.88 -19.84 16.34
C ALA A 148 -3.31 -20.75 15.17
N ARG A 149 -3.28 -20.25 13.92
CA ARG A 149 -3.55 -21.04 12.71
C ARG A 149 -2.26 -21.67 12.18
#